data_AF-A0A5C7UVL6-F1
#
_entry.id   AF-A0A5C7UVL6-F1
#
_cell.length_a   1.000
_cell.length_b   1.000
_cell.length_c   1.000
_cell.angle_alpha   90.00
_cell.angle_beta   90.00
_cell.angle_gamma   90.00
#
_symmetry.space_group_name_H-M   'P 1'
#
loop_
_entity.id
_entity.type
_entity.pdbx_description
1 polymer ?
#
loop_
_entity_poly.entity_id
_entity_poly.type
_entity_poly.pdbx_seq_one_letter_code
_entity_poly.pdbx_strand_id
1 'polypeptide(L)' 'TDGTVLELTHNWDIASYNLGEGFGHIAIEVDDAYQACENIKKNGGKVTREAGPMKHGTTVIAFIEDPDGYKIEFIQKKAV' A
#
# COMPACT_ATOMS: atom_id res chain seq x y z
N THR A 1 20.83 3.28 11.86
CA THR A 1 19.35 3.31 11.86
C THR A 1 18.97 2.65 10.57
N ASP A 2 18.88 1.33 10.59
CA ASP A 2 18.92 0.57 9.34
C ASP A 2 17.47 0.13 9.08
N GLY A 3 16.70 1.07 8.52
CA GLY A 3 15.38 0.80 7.99
C GLY A 3 15.46 0.16 6.61
N THR A 4 14.38 -0.49 6.18
CA THR A 4 14.22 -0.92 4.79
C THR A 4 13.91 0.27 3.92
N VAL A 5 14.58 0.38 2.77
CA VAL A 5 14.31 1.42 1.76
C VAL A 5 13.59 0.85 0.55
N LEU A 6 12.79 1.69 -0.10
CA LEU A 6 12.22 1.40 -1.42
C LEU A 6 12.94 2.27 -2.45
N GLU A 7 13.75 1.64 -3.30
CA GLU A 7 14.42 2.31 -4.41
C GLU A 7 13.48 2.38 -5.62
N LEU A 8 13.36 3.57 -6.22
CA LEU A 8 12.57 3.80 -7.44
C LEU A 8 13.51 4.18 -8.58
N THR A 9 13.33 3.57 -9.74
CA THR A 9 14.14 3.85 -10.94
C THR A 9 13.27 4.45 -12.04
N HIS A 10 13.70 5.59 -12.59
CA HIS A 10 13.05 6.23 -13.73
C HIS A 10 13.95 6.13 -14.97
N ASN A 11 13.38 5.68 -16.09
CA ASN A 11 14.03 5.70 -17.40
C ASN A 11 13.36 6.80 -18.25
N TRP A 12 14.16 7.74 -18.75
CA TRP A 12 13.67 8.98 -19.40
C TRP A 12 12.67 8.75 -20.55
N ASP A 13 12.85 7.68 -21.33
CA ASP A 13 12.05 7.40 -22.52
C ASP A 13 10.94 6.36 -22.28
N ILE A 14 10.73 5.93 -21.03
CA ILE A 14 9.76 4.89 -20.66
C ILE A 14 8.65 5.49 -19.79
N ALA A 15 7.44 5.56 -20.37
CA ALA A 15 6.28 6.13 -19.68
C ALA A 15 5.57 5.15 -18.73
N SER A 16 5.69 3.84 -18.95
CA SER A 16 5.06 2.82 -18.10
C SER A 16 5.73 1.45 -18.25
N TYR A 17 5.49 0.56 -17.29
CA TYR A 17 6.01 -0.81 -17.27
C TYR A 17 4.88 -1.84 -17.25
N ASN A 18 5.14 -3.02 -17.79
CA ASN A 18 4.30 -4.18 -17.55
C ASN A 18 4.66 -4.80 -16.19
N LEU A 19 3.74 -4.76 -15.24
CA LEU A 19 3.95 -5.26 -13.88
C LEU A 19 4.03 -6.80 -13.82
N GLY A 20 3.42 -7.50 -14.78
CA GLY A 20 3.29 -8.95 -14.75
C GLY A 20 2.45 -9.45 -13.56
N GLU A 21 2.59 -10.74 -13.23
CA GLU A 21 1.79 -11.41 -12.18
C GLU A 21 2.64 -11.98 -11.04
N GLY A 22 3.98 -11.82 -11.11
CA GLY A 22 4.90 -12.37 -10.11
C GLY A 22 5.00 -11.54 -8.82
N PHE A 23 4.82 -10.22 -8.92
CA PHE A 23 4.85 -9.33 -7.76
C PHE A 23 3.44 -9.12 -7.18
N GLY A 24 3.26 -9.40 -5.90
CA GLY A 24 1.98 -9.24 -5.22
C GLY A 24 1.73 -7.81 -4.74
N HIS A 25 2.53 -7.37 -3.76
CA HIS A 25 2.50 -6.04 -3.14
C HIS A 25 3.67 -5.91 -2.15
N ILE A 26 3.91 -4.69 -1.68
CA ILE A 26 4.67 -4.43 -0.45
C ILE A 26 3.70 -4.12 0.69
N ALA A 27 4.01 -4.57 1.91
CA ALA A 27 3.22 -4.27 3.09
C ALA A 27 3.93 -3.22 3.96
N ILE A 28 3.18 -2.22 4.43
CA ILE A 28 3.66 -1.15 5.30
C ILE A 28 2.79 -1.12 6.55
N GLU A 29 3.44 -1.21 7.71
CA GLU A 29 2.75 -1.09 8.99
C GLU A 29 2.37 0.38 9.27
N VAL A 30 1.14 0.62 9.70
CA VAL A 30 0.59 1.93 10.03
C VAL A 30 -0.08 1.92 11.40
N ASP A 31 -0.11 3.06 12.08
CA ASP A 31 -0.77 3.16 13.38
C ASP A 31 -2.30 2.99 13.28
N ASP A 32 -2.91 3.57 12.23
CA ASP A 32 -4.34 3.50 11.95
C ASP A 32 -4.57 3.39 10.43
N ALA A 33 -5.09 2.23 10.00
CA ALA A 33 -5.34 1.96 8.59
C ALA A 33 -6.56 2.72 8.05
N TYR A 34 -7.54 3.04 8.89
CA TYR A 34 -8.71 3.83 8.49
C TYR A 34 -8.27 5.27 8.19
N GLN A 35 -7.51 5.88 9.11
CA GLN A 35 -7.01 7.23 8.91
C GLN A 35 -6.04 7.33 7.72
N ALA A 36 -5.20 6.30 7.52
CA ALA A 36 -4.31 6.23 6.36
C ALA A 36 -5.11 6.21 5.04
N CYS A 37 -6.18 5.41 4.94
CA CYS A 37 -7.06 5.36 3.77
C CYS A 37 -7.75 6.71 3.49
N GLU A 38 -8.25 7.38 4.53
CA GLU A 38 -8.83 8.72 4.39
C GLU A 38 -7.82 9.73 3.83
N ASN A 39 -6.60 9.72 4.35
CA ASN A 39 -5.52 10.59 3.88
C ASN A 39 -5.17 10.30 2.42
N ILE A 40 -5.13 9.03 2.01
CA ILE A 40 -4.90 8.65 0.60
C ILE A 40 -5.99 9.24 -0.30
N LYS A 41 -7.27 9.03 0.05
CA LYS A 41 -8.40 9.57 -0.73
C LYS A 41 -8.39 11.09 -0.80
N LYS A 42 -8.12 11.77 0.32
CA LYS A 42 -8.05 13.23 0.40
C LYS A 42 -6.97 13.81 -0.52
N ASN A 43 -5.88 13.08 -0.73
CA ASN A 43 -4.78 13.46 -1.62
C ASN A 43 -4.95 12.91 -3.05
N GLY A 44 -6.13 12.39 -3.41
CA GLY A 44 -6.44 11.90 -4.77
C GLY A 44 -5.90 10.50 -5.09
N GLY A 45 -5.38 9.78 -4.08
CA GLY A 45 -4.88 8.41 -4.25
C GLY A 45 -6.01 7.37 -4.30
N LYS A 46 -5.66 6.18 -4.78
CA LYS A 46 -6.62 5.08 -5.03
C LYS A 46 -6.58 4.05 -3.91
N VAL A 47 -7.68 3.94 -3.16
CA VAL A 47 -7.94 2.83 -2.22
C VAL A 47 -8.67 1.72 -2.97
N THR A 48 -8.05 0.55 -3.11
CA THR A 48 -8.61 -0.61 -3.82
C THR A 48 -9.33 -1.59 -2.91
N ARG A 49 -8.99 -1.58 -1.62
CA ARG A 49 -9.72 -2.28 -0.55
C ARG A 49 -9.71 -1.40 0.70
N GLU A 50 -10.89 -1.02 1.15
CA GLU A 50 -11.07 -0.23 2.38
C GLU A 50 -10.47 -0.92 3.60
N ALA A 51 -10.11 -0.11 4.59
CA ALA A 51 -9.64 -0.59 5.87
C ALA A 51 -10.72 -1.45 6.56
N GLY A 52 -10.33 -2.65 6.98
CA GLY A 52 -11.21 -3.56 7.69
C GLY A 52 -10.52 -4.87 8.06
N PRO A 53 -11.09 -5.62 9.02
CA PRO A 53 -10.51 -6.87 9.47
C PRO A 53 -10.43 -7.89 8.33
N MET A 54 -9.42 -8.75 8.37
CA MET A 54 -9.38 -9.92 7.50
C MET A 54 -10.58 -10.85 7.76
N LYS A 55 -11.04 -11.58 6.72
CA LYS A 55 -12.20 -12.49 6.83
C LYS A 55 -12.10 -13.51 7.97
N HIS A 56 -10.90 -13.90 8.36
CA HIS A 56 -10.64 -14.89 9.40
C HIS A 56 -9.65 -14.38 10.47
N GLY A 57 -9.55 -13.07 10.65
CA GLY A 57 -8.61 -12.48 11.62
C GLY A 57 -9.07 -11.13 12.15
N THR A 58 -8.43 -10.68 13.23
CA THR A 58 -8.70 -9.36 13.84
C THR A 58 -7.80 -8.26 13.31
N THR A 59 -6.74 -8.60 12.58
CA THR A 59 -5.84 -7.62 11.97
C THR A 59 -6.60 -6.80 10.93
N VAL A 60 -6.61 -5.48 11.12
CA VAL A 60 -7.15 -4.52 10.15
C VAL A 60 -6.11 -4.31 9.06
N ILE A 61 -6.53 -4.46 7.82
CA ILE A 61 -5.70 -4.21 6.63
C ILE A 61 -6.46 -3.36 5.62
N ALA A 62 -5.74 -2.70 4.73
CA ALA A 62 -6.27 -2.00 3.55
C ALA A 62 -5.34 -2.21 2.35
N PHE A 63 -5.86 -2.04 1.14
CA PHE A 63 -5.02 -1.99 -0.06
C PHE A 63 -5.19 -0.67 -0.78
N ILE A 64 -4.06 -0.12 -1.21
CA ILE A 64 -3.98 1.03 -2.10
C ILE A 64 -3.22 0.64 -3.37
N GLU A 65 -3.30 1.51 -4.37
CA GLU A 65 -2.55 1.41 -5.61
C GLU A 65 -1.87 2.76 -5.86
N ASP A 66 -0.58 2.72 -6.16
CA ASP A 66 0.19 3.91 -6.52
C ASP A 66 -0.09 4.35 -7.97
N PRO A 67 0.45 5.48 -8.42
CA PRO A 67 0.22 5.98 -9.79
C PRO A 67 0.71 5.04 -10.91
N ASP A 68 1.68 4.17 -10.64
CA ASP A 68 2.27 3.22 -11.59
C ASP A 68 1.59 1.84 -11.56
N GLY A 69 0.62 1.64 -10.66
CA GLY A 69 -0.16 0.41 -10.53
C GLY A 69 0.36 -0.59 -9.49
N TYR A 70 1.44 -0.27 -8.77
CA TYR A 70 1.95 -1.12 -7.70
C TYR A 70 1.01 -1.11 -6.50
N LYS A 71 0.72 -2.30 -5.99
CA LYS A 71 -0.15 -2.48 -4.82
C LYS A 71 0.65 -2.34 -3.54
N ILE A 72 0.04 -1.67 -2.57
CA ILE A 72 0.59 -1.51 -1.22
C ILE A 72 -0.49 -1.96 -0.23
N GLU A 73 -0.12 -2.85 0.69
CA GLU A 73 -0.96 -3.24 1.82
C GLU A 73 -0.62 -2.37 3.03
N PHE A 74 -1.63 -1.72 3.62
CA PHE A 74 -1.50 -1.17 4.97
C PHE A 74 -1.90 -2.22 5.99
N ILE A 75 -1.02 -2.47 6.96
CA ILE A 75 -1.28 -3.35 8.10
C ILE A 75 -1.35 -2.48 9.34
N GLN A 76 -2.50 -2.47 10.02
CA GLN A 76 -2.62 -1.72 11.26
C GLN A 76 -1.82 -2.39 12.38
N LYS A 77 -1.06 -1.60 13.13
CA LYS A 77 -0.42 -2.05 14.37
C LYS A 77 -1.44 -2.70 15.29
N LYS A 78 -1.06 -3.84 15.86
CA LYS A 78 -1.87 -4.46 16.91
C LYS A 78 -1.83 -3.57 18.14
N ALA A 79 -2.98 -3.34 18.76
CA ALA A 79 -3.01 -2.84 20.13
C ALA A 79 -2.27 -3.86 21.00
N VAL A 80 -1.22 -3.40 21.68
CA VAL A 80 -0.44 -4.20 22.63
C VAL A 80 -1.18 -4.27 23.96
#